data_AF-A0A8X6PUC4-F1
#
_entry.id   AF-A0A8X6PUC4-F1
#
_cell.length_a   1.000
_cell.length_b   1.000
_cell.length_c   1.000
_cell.angle_alpha   90.00
_cell.angle_beta   90.00
_cell.angle_gamma   90.00
#
_symmetry.space_group_name_H-M   'P 1'
#
loop_
_entity.id
_entity.type
_entity.pdbx_description
1 polymer ?
#
loop_
_entity_poly.entity_id
_entity_poly.type
_entity_poly.pdbx_seq_one_letter_code
_entity_poly.pdbx_strand_id
1 'polypeptide(L)'
;MRSVFYLLCIVLLIPSLVNGNVTFSDCGDKNKSIAMKYGSVKPDPIGYPGNLTLNVSMDVLKDLPASDFQMKMCLMKLEPRKRKVPCLQGIGSW
;
A
#
# COMPACT_ATOMS: atom_id res chain seq x y z
N MET A 1 -34.92 -18.97 -30.37
CA MET A 1 -34.79 -18.38 -29.03
C MET A 1 -33.38 -18.63 -28.45
N ARG A 2 -32.33 -18.03 -29.03
CA ARG A 2 -30.93 -18.24 -28.60
C ARG A 2 -30.17 -16.93 -28.27
N SER A 3 -30.86 -15.78 -28.38
CA SER A 3 -30.19 -14.47 -28.38
C SER A 3 -30.16 -13.75 -27.02
N VAL A 4 -30.82 -14.28 -25.99
CA VAL A 4 -30.96 -13.58 -24.69
C VAL A 4 -29.83 -13.92 -23.71
N PHE A 5 -29.08 -15.01 -23.93
CA PHE A 5 -28.02 -15.44 -23.01
C PHE A 5 -26.72 -14.61 -23.09
N TYR A 6 -26.48 -13.89 -24.19
CA TYR A 6 -25.24 -13.11 -24.35
C TYR A 6 -25.24 -11.77 -23.60
N LEU A 7 -26.41 -11.25 -23.21
CA LEU A 7 -26.52 -9.95 -22.52
C LEU A 7 -26.15 -9.99 -21.02
N LEU A 8 -26.06 -11.18 -20.40
CA LEU A 8 -25.73 -11.31 -18.98
C LEU A 8 -24.22 -11.25 -18.67
N CYS A 9 -23.33 -11.51 -19.64
CA CYS A 9 -21.88 -11.55 -19.39
C CYS A 9 -21.19 -10.17 -19.38
N ILE A 10 -21.84 -9.13 -19.90
CA ILE A 10 -21.18 -7.81 -20.07
C ILE A 10 -21.24 -6.97 -18.78
N VAL A 11 -22.03 -7.36 -17.78
CA VAL A 11 -22.29 -6.54 -16.57
C VAL A 11 -21.28 -6.77 -15.44
N LEU A 12 -20.34 -7.73 -15.55
CA LEU A 12 -19.45 -8.11 -14.44
C LEU A 12 -17.99 -7.60 -14.52
N LEU A 13 -17.65 -6.74 -15.49
CA LEU A 13 -16.32 -6.11 -15.58
C LEU A 13 -16.34 -4.65 -15.13
N ILE A 14 -17.02 -4.36 -14.01
CA ILE A 14 -16.78 -3.10 -13.31
C ILE A 14 -15.57 -3.37 -12.41
N PRO A 15 -14.35 -2.89 -12.74
CA PRO A 15 -13.29 -2.86 -11.74
C PRO A 15 -13.83 -2.01 -10.60
N SER A 16 -14.10 -2.65 -9.46
CA SER A 16 -14.44 -1.97 -8.23
C SER A 16 -13.27 -1.06 -7.89
N LEU A 17 -13.40 0.22 -8.24
CA LEU A 17 -12.52 1.28 -7.75
C LEU A 17 -12.66 1.27 -6.23
N VAL A 18 -11.70 0.64 -5.57
CA VAL A 18 -11.52 0.75 -4.14
C VAL A 18 -11.11 2.20 -3.89
N ASN A 19 -12.04 3.04 -3.43
CA ASN A 19 -11.77 4.41 -3.01
C ASN A 19 -11.01 4.38 -1.67
N GLY A 20 -9.74 4.00 -1.72
CA GLY A 20 -8.78 4.33 -0.66
C GLY A 20 -8.05 5.61 -1.08
N ASN A 21 -7.88 6.56 -0.16
CA ASN A 21 -6.92 7.64 -0.32
C ASN A 21 -5.64 7.21 0.38
N VAL A 22 -4.50 7.22 -0.32
CA VAL A 22 -3.23 6.84 0.29
C VAL A 22 -2.78 7.94 1.24
N THR A 23 -2.65 7.59 2.51
CA THR A 23 -2.18 8.51 3.55
C THR A 23 -0.83 8.05 4.08
N PHE A 24 0.03 9.03 4.32
CA PHE A 24 1.35 8.82 4.91
C PHE A 24 1.45 9.64 6.19
N SER A 25 1.85 8.99 7.27
CA SER A 25 2.12 9.65 8.54
C SER A 25 3.32 9.00 9.21
N ASP A 26 4.19 9.83 9.76
CA ASP A 26 5.23 9.40 10.67
C ASP A 26 4.60 8.88 11.98
N CYS A 27 5.14 7.80 12.56
CA CYS A 27 4.62 7.20 13.79
C CYS A 27 4.89 8.03 15.06
N GLY A 28 5.68 9.10 14.96
CA GLY A 28 5.80 10.10 16.03
C GLY A 28 6.78 9.75 17.15
N ASP A 29 7.73 8.82 16.94
CA ASP A 29 8.74 8.50 17.95
C ASP A 29 9.69 9.69 18.18
N LYS A 30 9.87 10.09 19.45
CA LYS A 30 10.74 11.20 19.87
C LYS A 30 12.22 10.91 19.62
N ASN A 31 12.61 9.64 19.55
CA ASN A 31 14.00 9.22 19.39
C ASN A 31 14.35 8.71 17.99
N LYS A 32 13.47 8.93 17.00
CA LYS A 32 13.66 8.46 15.62
C LYS A 32 14.93 9.01 14.97
N SER A 33 15.57 8.18 14.15
CA SER A 33 16.72 8.55 13.33
C SER A 33 16.33 9.11 11.96
N ILE A 34 15.10 8.83 11.51
CA ILE A 34 14.55 9.27 10.23
C ILE A 34 13.15 9.82 10.50
N ALA A 35 12.82 10.98 9.93
CA ALA A 35 11.49 11.57 10.00
C ALA A 35 10.86 11.65 8.61
N MET A 36 9.65 11.11 8.45
CA MET A 36 8.91 11.23 7.20
C MET A 36 8.25 12.62 7.11
N LYS A 37 8.49 13.35 6.02
CA LYS A 37 7.86 14.66 5.77
C LYS A 37 6.64 14.56 4.87
N TYR A 38 6.81 13.84 3.77
CA TYR A 38 5.81 13.75 2.72
C TYR A 38 5.91 12.40 2.03
N GLY A 39 4.76 11.86 1.65
CA GLY A 39 4.65 10.70 0.78
C GLY A 39 3.48 10.90 -0.17
N SER A 40 3.62 10.43 -1.40
CA SER A 40 2.51 10.36 -2.36
C SER A 40 2.70 9.16 -3.28
N VAL A 41 1.59 8.56 -3.66
CA VAL A 41 1.56 7.49 -4.66
C VAL A 41 0.61 7.88 -5.78
N LYS A 42 1.01 7.59 -7.03
CA LYS A 42 0.15 7.74 -8.21
C LYS A 42 0.19 6.47 -9.06
N PRO A 43 -0.94 6.04 -9.66
CA PRO A 43 -2.28 6.58 -9.44
C PRO A 43 -2.82 6.25 -8.04
N ASP A 44 -3.74 7.09 -7.56
CA ASP A 44 -4.51 6.85 -6.32
C ASP A 44 -6.01 6.85 -6.68
N PRO A 45 -6.74 5.72 -6.57
CA PRO A 45 -6.29 4.44 -6.02
C PRO A 45 -5.30 3.68 -6.93
N ILE A 46 -4.48 2.83 -6.31
CA ILE A 46 -3.48 2.03 -7.01
C ILE A 46 -4.18 0.96 -7.85
N GLY A 47 -4.06 1.07 -9.17
CA GLY A 47 -4.49 0.03 -10.11
C GLY A 47 -3.47 -1.10 -10.17
N TYR A 48 -3.92 -2.35 -10.09
CA TYR A 48 -3.09 -3.54 -10.27
C TYR A 48 -3.72 -4.51 -11.29
N PRO A 49 -2.94 -5.05 -12.25
CA PRO A 49 -1.54 -4.74 -12.52
C PRO A 49 -1.39 -3.35 -13.17
N GLY A 50 -0.25 -2.69 -12.95
CA GLY A 50 -0.01 -1.37 -13.51
C GLY A 50 1.27 -0.72 -12.99
N ASN A 51 1.65 0.39 -13.61
CA ASN A 51 2.78 1.20 -13.17
C ASN A 51 2.37 2.10 -12.00
N LEU A 52 3.26 2.23 -11.01
CA LEU A 52 3.08 3.11 -9.88
C LEU A 52 4.27 4.08 -9.76
N THR A 53 4.00 5.29 -9.32
CA THR A 53 5.01 6.30 -8.95
C THR A 53 4.89 6.59 -7.47
N LEU A 54 5.96 6.37 -6.72
CA LEU A 54 6.04 6.64 -5.28
C LEU A 54 7.05 7.78 -5.07
N ASN A 55 6.58 8.90 -4.51
CA ASN A 55 7.45 9.99 -4.07
C ASN A 55 7.46 10.02 -2.55
N VAL A 56 8.66 10.02 -1.96
CA VAL A 56 8.83 10.07 -0.51
C VAL A 56 9.93 11.07 -0.15
N SER A 57 9.64 11.95 0.79
CA SER A 57 10.58 12.90 1.37
C SER A 57 10.79 12.56 2.83
N MET A 58 12.05 12.39 3.22
CA MET A 58 12.46 12.07 4.59
C MET A 58 13.64 12.93 5.01
N ASP A 59 13.69 13.27 6.29
CA ASP A 59 14.85 13.89 6.92
C ASP A 59 15.61 12.82 7.71
N VAL A 60 16.92 12.73 7.51
CA VAL A 60 17.80 11.93 8.36
C VAL A 60 18.24 12.80 9.52
N LEU A 61 17.80 12.46 10.74
CA LEU A 61 18.01 13.25 11.95
C LEU A 61 19.26 12.82 12.72
N LYS A 62 19.74 11.60 12.49
CA LYS A 62 20.90 11.00 13.17
C LYS A 62 21.69 10.16 12.17
N ASP A 63 22.97 9.98 12.43
CA ASP A 63 23.80 9.09 11.64
C ASP A 63 23.23 7.67 11.67
N LEU A 64 23.06 7.11 10.47
CA LEU A 64 22.60 5.74 10.29
C LEU A 64 23.80 4.79 10.33
N PRO A 65 23.66 3.59 10.92
CA PRO A 65 24.74 2.62 10.93
C PRO A 65 25.10 2.22 9.50
N ALA A 66 26.39 1.97 9.25
CA ALA A 66 26.88 1.59 7.92
C ALA A 66 26.41 0.20 7.46
N SER A 67 26.00 -0.67 8.41
CA SER A 67 25.50 -2.02 8.17
C SER A 67 24.32 -2.34 9.11
N ASP A 68 23.69 -3.50 8.89
CA ASP A 68 22.71 -4.10 9.80
C ASP A 68 21.41 -3.30 9.98
N PHE A 69 20.99 -2.58 8.94
CA PHE A 69 19.70 -1.90 8.94
C PHE A 69 18.56 -2.93 8.91
N GLN A 70 17.73 -2.92 9.96
CA GLN A 70 16.52 -3.75 10.02
C GLN A 70 15.29 -2.91 9.72
N MET A 71 14.60 -3.25 8.64
CA MET A 71 13.29 -2.67 8.32
C MET A 71 12.20 -3.60 8.84
N LYS A 72 11.33 -3.08 9.70
CA LYS A 72 10.15 -3.78 10.20
C LYS A 72 8.91 -3.29 9.44
N MET A 73 8.13 -4.22 8.88
CA MET A 73 6.93 -3.87 8.11
C MET A 73 5.71 -4.52 8.74
N CYS A 74 4.68 -3.73 9.02
CA CYS A 74 3.38 -4.23 9.51
C CYS A 74 2.31 -3.99 8.47
N LEU A 75 1.95 -5.03 7.71
CA LEU A 75 0.90 -4.97 6.70
C LEU A 75 -0.44 -5.42 7.29
N MET A 76 -1.43 -4.53 7.26
CA MET A 76 -2.78 -4.78 7.74
C MET A 76 -3.78 -4.68 6.60
N LYS A 77 -4.54 -5.74 6.35
CA LYS A 77 -5.73 -5.66 5.51
C LYS A 77 -6.84 -5.00 6.33
N LEU A 78 -7.38 -3.88 5.88
CA LEU A 78 -8.37 -3.10 6.65
C LEU A 78 -9.80 -3.65 6.50
N GLU A 79 -10.23 -3.91 5.27
CA GLU A 79 -11.58 -4.34 4.95
C GLU A 79 -11.62 -5.76 4.36
N PRO A 80 -12.72 -6.50 4.54
CA PRO A 80 -13.90 -6.18 5.37
C PRO A 80 -13.66 -6.37 6.88
N ARG A 81 -12.52 -6.93 7.28
CA ARG A 81 -12.08 -7.03 8.68
C ARG A 81 -10.60 -6.76 8.79
N LYS A 82 -10.22 -5.96 9.80
CA LYS A 82 -8.82 -5.64 10.11
C LYS A 82 -8.08 -6.92 10.48
N ARG A 83 -7.13 -7.35 9.64
CA ARG A 83 -6.26 -8.51 9.91
C ARG A 83 -4.83 -8.25 9.49
N LYS A 84 -3.90 -8.70 10.33
CA LYS A 84 -2.46 -8.70 10.03
C LYS A 84 -2.20 -9.71 8.92
N VAL A 85 -1.54 -9.27 7.86
CA VAL A 85 -1.11 -10.15 6.77
C VAL A 85 0.18 -10.82 7.23
N PRO A 86 0.22 -12.16 7.36
CA PRO A 86 1.43 -12.87 7.74
C PRO A 86 2.51 -12.69 6.68
N CYS A 87 3.79 -12.73 7.08
CA CYS A 87 4.88 -12.78 6.11
C CYS A 87 4.86 -14.14 5.40
N LEU A 88 4.56 -14.12 4.10
CA LEU A 88 4.62 -15.28 3.23
C LEU A 88 5.53 -14.91 2.06
N GLN A 89 6.61 -15.68 1.87
CA GLN A 89 7.56 -15.48 0.77
C GLN A 89 8.10 -14.04 0.67
N GLY A 90 8.38 -13.41 1.82
CA GLY A 90 8.90 -12.04 1.88
C GLY A 90 7.86 -10.94 1.72
N ILE A 91 6.57 -11.29 1.61
CA ILE A 91 5.46 -10.34 1.50
C ILE A 91 4.60 -10.41 2.75
N GLY A 92 4.36 -9.27 3.39
CA GLY A 92 3.50 -9.17 4.56
C GLY A 92 4.25 -8.67 5.79
N SER A 93 3.77 -9.04 6.96
CA SER A 93 4.26 -8.44 8.20
C SER A 93 5.43 -9.21 8.82
N TRP A 94 6.53 -8.52 9.09
CA TRP A 94 7.72 -8.96 9.81
C TRP A 94 7.97 -7.93 10.92
#